data_AF-A0ABD0RPG6-F1
#
_entry.id   AF-A0ABD0RPG6-F1
#
_cell.length_a   1.000
_cell.length_b   1.000
_cell.length_c   1.000
_cell.angle_alpha   90.00
_cell.angle_beta   90.00
_cell.angle_gamma   90.00
#
_symmetry.space_group_name_H-M   'P 1'
#
loop_
_entity.id
_entity.type
_entity.pdbx_description
1 polymer ?
#
loop_
_entity_poly.entity_id
_entity_poly.type
_entity_poly.pdbx_seq_one_letter_code
_entity_poly.pdbx_strand_id
1 'polypeptide(L)' 'CKCNLHANSCVFDKGKLGCECEHNTTGPDCARCKRHYQGRAWSMGSYLPIPKGTANI' A
#
# COMPACT_ATOMS: atom_id res chain seq x y z
N CYS A 1 11.51 1.12 -3.16
CA CYS A 1 10.23 1.76 -3.52
C CYS A 1 9.46 2.07 -2.24
N LYS A 2 8.64 3.12 -2.22
CA LYS A 2 7.83 3.50 -1.04
C LYS A 2 6.39 3.00 -1.25
N CYS A 3 6.00 1.94 -0.57
CA CYS A 3 4.66 1.34 -0.75
C CYS A 3 3.73 1.52 0.45
N ASN A 4 4.08 2.42 1.38
CA ASN A 4 3.29 2.69 2.59
C ASN A 4 2.89 1.43 3.40
N LEU A 5 3.74 0.39 3.41
CA LEU A 5 3.48 -0.92 4.02
C LEU A 5 2.25 -1.66 3.46
N HIS A 6 1.92 -1.43 2.19
CA HIS A 6 0.83 -2.11 1.47
C HIS A 6 1.28 -2.87 0.22
N ALA A 7 2.57 -3.16 0.06
CA ALA A 7 3.06 -4.07 -0.96
C ALA A 7 4.36 -4.74 -0.49
N ASN A 8 4.60 -5.98 -0.90
CA ASN A 8 5.88 -6.66 -0.69
C ASN A 8 6.82 -6.54 -1.90
N SER A 9 6.28 -6.22 -3.08
CA SER A 9 7.00 -6.21 -4.35
C SER A 9 6.80 -4.90 -5.11
N CYS A 10 7.78 -4.60 -5.96
CA CYS A 10 7.78 -3.46 -6.86
C CYS A 10 8.27 -3.86 -8.23
N VAL A 11 7.59 -3.37 -9.25
CA VAL A 11 7.83 -3.71 -10.65
C VAL A 11 8.21 -2.46 -11.41
N PHE A 12 9.21 -2.58 -12.28
CA PHE A 12 9.60 -1.52 -13.21
C PHE A 12 8.94 -1.78 -14.56
N ASP A 13 7.94 -0.97 -14.92
CA ASP A 13 7.23 -1.06 -16.19
C ASP A 13 7.21 0.31 -16.90
N LYS A 14 7.40 0.32 -18.23
CA LYS A 14 7.35 1.51 -19.08
C LYS A 14 8.15 2.71 -18.54
N GLY A 15 9.35 2.44 -18.00
CA GLY A 15 10.25 3.47 -17.48
C GLY A 15 9.87 4.01 -16.09
N LYS A 16 8.93 3.37 -15.38
CA LYS A 16 8.49 3.79 -14.05
C LYS A 16 8.53 2.60 -13.08
N LEU A 17 9.06 2.84 -11.88
CA LEU A 17 8.97 1.90 -10.77
C LEU A 17 7.64 2.11 -10.03
N GLY A 18 6.85 1.06 -9.82
CA GLY A 18 5.61 1.11 -9.07
C GLY A 18 5.45 -0.10 -8.14
N CYS A 19 4.66 0.07 -7.08
CA CYS A 19 4.34 -1.00 -6.14
C CYS A 19 3.22 -1.92 -6.67
N GLU A 20 3.32 -3.22 -6.38
CA GLU A 20 2.20 -4.16 -6.58
C GLU A 20 1.27 -4.11 -5.37
N CYS A 21 0.36 -3.13 -5.36
CA CYS A 21 -0.43 -2.83 -4.16
C CYS A 21 -1.40 -3.94 -3.74
N GLU A 22 -1.28 -4.30 -2.47
CA GLU A 22 -2.16 -5.19 -1.71
C GLU A 22 -3.14 -4.36 -0.86
N HIS A 23 -3.78 -4.99 0.13
CA HIS A 23 -4.51 -4.27 1.19
C HIS A 23 -5.62 -3.31 0.70
N ASN A 24 -6.20 -3.61 -0.47
CA ASN A 24 -7.19 -2.76 -1.15
C ASN A 24 -6.73 -1.33 -1.43
N THR A 25 -5.42 -1.14 -1.62
CA THR A 25 -4.81 0.14 -1.99
C THR A 25 -4.43 0.19 -3.48
N THR A 26 -4.14 1.38 -3.99
CA THR A 26 -3.78 1.63 -5.39
C THR A 26 -2.91 2.88 -5.53
N GLY A 27 -2.40 3.12 -6.75
CA GLY A 27 -1.43 4.15 -7.07
C GLY A 27 0.01 3.63 -7.03
N PRO A 28 1.00 4.42 -7.50
CA PRO A 28 2.39 3.99 -7.61
C PRO A 28 3.01 3.62 -6.25
N ASP A 29 2.54 4.26 -5.18
CA ASP A 29 3.03 4.10 -3.80
C ASP A 29 1.98 3.51 -2.84
N CYS A 30 0.85 3.01 -3.36
CA CYS A 30 -0.25 2.48 -2.52
C CYS A 30 -0.88 3.51 -1.55
N ALA A 31 -0.88 4.80 -1.95
CA ALA A 31 -1.32 5.92 -1.12
C ALA A 31 -2.83 6.26 -1.20
N ARG A 32 -3.63 5.38 -1.81
CA ARG A 32 -5.08 5.58 -2.01
C ARG A 32 -5.82 4.26 -1.89
N CYS A 33 -7.05 4.28 -1.41
CA CYS A 33 -7.94 3.12 -1.47
C CYS A 33 -8.41 2.85 -2.91
N LYS A 34 -8.61 1.58 -3.25
CA LYS A 34 -9.31 1.16 -4.47
C LYS A 34 -10.74 1.70 -4.48
N ARG A 35 -11.32 1.79 -5.68
CA ARG A 35 -12.77 2.08 -5.81
C ARG A 35 -13.56 1.04 -5.01
N HIS A 36 -14.59 1.50 -4.29
CA HIS A 36 -15.43 0.73 -3.38
C HIS A 36 -14.80 0.36 -2.02
N TYR A 37 -13.58 0.82 -1.72
CA TYR A 37 -12.91 0.64 -0.42
C TYR A 37 -12.69 1.95 0.33
N GLN A 38 -13.56 2.94 0.12
CA GLN A 38 -13.46 4.28 0.73
C GLN A 38 -14.37 4.48 1.94
N GLY A 39 -14.72 3.41 2.67
CA GLY A 39 -15.56 3.49 3.87
C GLY A 39 -14.90 4.22 5.04
N ARG A 40 -13.56 4.34 5.02
CA ARG A 40 -12.76 5.10 5.98
C ARG A 40 -11.63 5.84 5.26
N ALA A 41 -11.09 6.86 5.92
CA ALA A 41 -9.91 7.57 5.42
C ALA A 41 -8.73 6.60 5.31
N TRP A 42 -7.94 6.77 4.24
CA TRP A 42 -6.73 5.98 4.02
C TRP A 42 -5.70 6.26 5.14
N SER A 43 -4.97 5.22 5.54
CA SER A 43 -3.84 5.33 6.45
C SER A 43 -2.77 4.31 6.04
N MET A 44 -1.49 4.68 6.12
CA MET A 44 -0.39 3.76 5.84
C MET A 44 -0.33 2.63 6.87
N GLY A 45 0.28 1.51 6.54
CA GLY A 45 0.62 0.50 7.53
C GLY A 45 1.62 1.01 8.58
N SER A 46 1.76 0.28 9.68
CA SER A 46 2.70 0.55 10.76
C SER A 46 3.49 -0.70 11.12
N TYR A 47 4.74 -0.53 11.54
CA TYR A 47 5.58 -1.61 12.03
C TYR A 47 5.17 -2.12 13.42
N LEU A 48 4.24 -1.42 14.11
CA LEU A 48 3.77 -1.78 15.44
C LEU A 48 2.36 -2.37 15.41
N PRO A 49 2.05 -3.32 16.31
CA PRO A 49 2.95 -3.92 17.31
C PRO A 49 3.86 -5.01 16.69
N ILE A 50 5.05 -5.19 17.27
CA ILE A 50 6.00 -6.25 16.89
C ILE A 50 5.39 -7.62 17.25
N PRO A 51 5.54 -8.68 16.43
CA PRO A 51 6.42 -8.76 15.25
C PRO A 51 5.75 -8.48 13.90
N LYS A 52 4.41 -8.32 13.86
CA LYS A 52 3.66 -8.31 12.59
C LYS A 52 3.30 -6.92 12.08
N GLY A 53 3.26 -5.91 12.96
CA GLY A 53 2.76 -4.59 12.61
C GLY A 53 1.25 -4.54 12.41
N THR A 54 0.77 -3.47 11.77
CA THR A 54 -0.64 -3.26 11.40
C THR A 54 -0.75 -2.78 9.96
N ALA A 55 -1.67 -3.38 9.20
CA ALA A 55 -1.86 -3.06 7.79
C ALA A 55 -2.75 -1.82 7.57
N ASN A 56 -3.54 -1.41 8.56
CA ASN A 56 -4.44 -0.25 8.49
C ASN A 56 -5.41 -0.23 7.27
N ILE A 57 -5.98 -1.39 6.92
CA ILE A 57 -6.91 -1.61 5.77
C ILE A 57 -8.37 -1.28 6.02
#